data_AF-A0A3D0QUW2-F1
#
_entry.id   AF-A0A3D0QUW2-F1
#
_cell.length_a   1.000
_cell.length_b   1.000
_cell.length_c   1.000
_cell.angle_alpha   90.00
_cell.angle_beta   90.00
_cell.angle_gamma   90.00
#
_symmetry.space_group_name_H-M   'P 1'
#
loop_
_entity.id
_entity.type
_entity.pdbx_description
1 polymer ?
#
loop_
_entity_poly.entity_id
_entity_poly.type
_entity_poly.pdbx_seq_one_letter_code
_entity_poly.pdbx_strand_id
1 'polypeptide(L)'
;MPEETQSEQPVEEPQETTAPEAEVTEEEPFDRARAEAKIKKANSEAENLRKRLKELQPLAAKAKQLEDAQKSEQERLTEQLTAAEERAAKAVRTAVASKVEALASAEFADPEDAAGALDLAAYVDEDGVIDSDGIKRDLAELLKRKPHWAKPSDSGPRRPAPDRTQGSSGNGNRSSSDPGDIFAGLMQQALKGH
;
A
#
# COMPACT_ATOMS: atom_id res chain seq x y z
N MET A 1 39.93 -4.50 -31.56
CA MET A 1 41.08 -5.35 -31.93
C MET A 1 40.57 -6.32 -32.98
N PRO A 2 40.86 -6.09 -34.26
CA PRO A 2 40.57 -7.01 -35.35
C PRO A 2 41.66 -8.09 -35.40
N GLU A 3 41.31 -9.35 -35.54
CA GLU A 3 42.21 -10.34 -36.16
C GLU A 3 41.37 -11.28 -37.03
N GLU A 4 41.64 -11.18 -38.33
CA GLU A 4 41.35 -12.17 -39.35
C GLU A 4 42.16 -13.44 -39.06
N THR A 5 41.55 -14.62 -39.24
CA THR A 5 42.27 -15.75 -39.81
C THR A 5 41.29 -16.62 -40.60
N GLN A 6 41.36 -16.48 -41.93
CA GLN A 6 41.00 -17.53 -42.88
C GLN A 6 41.92 -18.73 -42.67
N SER A 7 41.38 -19.95 -42.66
CA SER A 7 42.08 -21.13 -43.20
C SER A 7 41.08 -22.24 -43.51
N GLU A 8 40.99 -22.54 -44.81
CA GLU A 8 40.93 -23.89 -45.40
C GLU A 8 39.78 -24.83 -45.01
N GLN A 9 38.84 -24.93 -45.97
CA GLN A 9 38.18 -26.20 -46.29
C GLN A 9 39.22 -27.18 -46.86
N PRO A 10 39.17 -28.45 -46.46
CA PRO A 10 39.42 -29.55 -47.37
C PRO A 10 38.09 -30.25 -47.72
N VAL A 11 37.84 -30.34 -49.02
CA VAL A 11 36.83 -31.20 -49.65
C VAL A 11 37.21 -32.64 -49.35
N GLU A 12 36.40 -33.33 -48.55
CA GLU A 12 36.47 -34.78 -48.38
C GLU A 12 35.38 -35.43 -49.23
N GLU A 13 35.82 -36.23 -50.19
CA GLU A 13 34.99 -37.11 -51.03
C GLU A 13 34.11 -38.03 -50.16
N PRO A 14 32.91 -38.42 -50.64
CA PRO A 14 32.01 -39.27 -49.87
C PRO A 14 32.61 -40.66 -49.69
N GLN A 15 33.07 -40.95 -48.47
CA GLN A 15 33.38 -42.32 -48.05
C GLN A 15 32.09 -43.13 -48.04
N GLU A 16 32.01 -44.08 -48.96
CA GLU A 16 31.11 -45.24 -48.91
C GLU A 16 31.43 -46.06 -47.67
N THR A 17 30.91 -45.67 -46.51
CA THR A 17 30.90 -46.52 -45.32
C THR A 17 29.71 -47.46 -45.41
N THR A 18 29.96 -48.61 -46.04
CA THR A 18 29.40 -49.93 -45.73
C THR A 18 28.18 -49.91 -44.81
N ALA A 19 27.00 -50.06 -45.43
CA ALA A 19 25.81 -50.51 -44.75
C ALA A 19 26.13 -51.77 -43.95
N PRO A 20 25.73 -51.88 -42.66
CA PRO A 20 25.84 -53.14 -41.95
C PRO A 20 25.01 -54.15 -42.73
N GLU A 21 25.71 -55.10 -43.32
CA GLU A 21 25.20 -56.31 -43.95
C GLU A 21 24.20 -56.91 -42.97
N ALA A 22 22.92 -56.80 -43.31
CA ALA A 22 21.87 -57.45 -42.57
C ALA A 22 22.18 -58.94 -42.63
N GLU A 23 22.71 -59.47 -41.51
CA GLU A 23 22.64 -60.90 -41.22
C GLU A 23 21.21 -61.32 -41.56
N VAL A 24 21.09 -62.05 -42.67
CA VAL A 24 19.86 -62.70 -43.08
C VAL A 24 19.64 -63.78 -42.02
N THR A 25 19.01 -63.38 -40.91
CA THR A 25 18.34 -64.30 -40.00
C THR A 25 17.44 -65.14 -40.89
N GLU A 26 17.76 -66.44 -40.95
CA GLU A 26 17.02 -67.48 -41.67
C GLU A 26 15.53 -67.13 -41.72
N GLU A 27 15.01 -66.85 -42.93
CA GLU A 27 13.61 -66.51 -43.13
C GLU A 27 12.75 -67.71 -42.73
N GLU A 28 12.31 -67.72 -41.47
CA GLU A 28 11.22 -68.59 -41.03
C GLU A 28 10.05 -68.38 -42.00
N PRO A 29 9.46 -69.44 -42.56
CA PRO A 29 8.35 -69.30 -43.50
C PRO A 29 7.22 -68.52 -42.83
N PHE A 30 6.74 -67.47 -43.50
CA PHE A 30 5.66 -66.61 -43.00
C PHE A 30 4.44 -67.46 -42.63
N ASP A 31 4.29 -67.73 -41.34
CA ASP A 31 3.17 -68.49 -40.80
C ASP A 31 1.96 -67.56 -40.68
N ARG A 32 1.18 -67.55 -41.77
CA ARG A 32 -0.03 -66.73 -41.93
C ARG A 32 -1.00 -66.90 -40.76
N ALA A 33 -1.10 -68.10 -40.19
CA ALA A 33 -1.99 -68.37 -39.05
C ALA A 33 -1.49 -67.70 -37.76
N ARG A 34 -0.19 -67.71 -37.49
CA ARG A 34 0.41 -66.97 -36.36
C ARG A 34 0.27 -65.46 -36.52
N ALA A 35 0.45 -64.94 -37.73
CA ALA A 35 0.30 -63.51 -38.02
C ALA A 35 -1.16 -63.05 -37.80
N GLU A 36 -2.14 -63.80 -38.32
CA GLU A 36 -3.56 -63.51 -38.12
C GLU A 36 -3.98 -63.57 -36.64
N ALA A 37 -3.46 -64.54 -35.88
CA ALA A 37 -3.71 -64.63 -34.44
C ALA A 37 -3.14 -63.43 -33.67
N LYS A 38 -1.92 -62.98 -34.01
CA LYS A 38 -1.31 -61.77 -33.43
C LYS A 38 -2.11 -60.51 -33.77
N ILE A 39 -2.55 -60.36 -35.02
CA ILE A 39 -3.37 -59.22 -35.46
C ILE A 39 -4.71 -59.21 -34.72
N LYS A 40 -5.37 -60.37 -34.60
CA LYS A 40 -6.63 -60.48 -33.86
C LYS A 40 -6.48 -60.12 -32.39
N LYS A 41 -5.39 -60.57 -31.75
CA LYS A 41 -5.06 -60.23 -30.37
C LYS A 41 -4.82 -58.72 -30.21
N ALA A 42 -3.96 -58.13 -31.04
CA ALA A 42 -3.69 -56.70 -31.03
C ALA A 42 -4.95 -55.86 -31.28
N ASN A 43 -5.83 -56.28 -32.20
CA ASN A 43 -7.11 -55.61 -32.46
C ASN A 43 -8.04 -55.66 -31.23
N SER A 44 -8.11 -56.80 -30.54
CA SER A 44 -8.93 -56.93 -29.32
C SER A 44 -8.38 -56.10 -28.15
N GLU A 45 -7.06 -56.00 -28.02
CA GLU A 45 -6.41 -55.16 -27.02
C GLU A 45 -6.65 -53.67 -27.32
N ALA A 46 -6.50 -53.26 -28.59
CA ALA A 46 -6.80 -51.90 -29.04
C ALA A 46 -8.27 -51.54 -28.83
N GLU A 47 -9.21 -52.46 -29.09
CA GLU A 47 -10.64 -52.22 -28.84
C GLU A 47 -10.93 -52.04 -27.34
N ASN A 48 -10.34 -52.87 -26.48
CA ASN A 48 -10.49 -52.76 -25.03
C ASN A 48 -9.88 -51.46 -24.48
N LEU A 49 -8.73 -51.04 -25.00
CA LEU A 49 -8.12 -49.76 -24.65
C LEU A 49 -8.99 -48.58 -25.11
N ARG A 50 -9.56 -48.65 -26.32
CA ARG A 50 -10.50 -47.62 -26.80
C ARG A 50 -11.75 -47.52 -25.93
N LYS A 51 -12.33 -48.65 -25.49
CA LYS A 51 -13.46 -48.67 -24.56
C LYS A 51 -13.11 -47.99 -23.23
N ARG A 52 -11.98 -48.37 -22.63
CA ARG A 52 -11.49 -47.77 -21.37
C ARG A 52 -11.20 -46.27 -21.51
N LEU A 53 -10.58 -45.86 -22.61
CA LEU A 53 -10.32 -44.43 -22.88
C LEU A 53 -11.62 -43.65 -23.01
N LYS A 54 -12.63 -44.21 -23.69
CA LYS A 54 -13.95 -43.58 -23.82
C LYS A 54 -14.66 -43.42 -22.48
N GLU A 55 -14.45 -44.34 -21.54
CA GLU A 55 -14.99 -44.27 -20.17
C GLU A 55 -14.21 -43.30 -19.27
N LEU A 56 -12.89 -43.23 -19.41
CA LEU A 56 -12.03 -42.36 -18.60
C LEU A 56 -12.04 -40.90 -19.08
N GLN A 57 -12.22 -40.65 -20.37
CA GLN A 57 -12.25 -39.31 -20.94
C GLN A 57 -13.27 -38.36 -20.27
N PRO A 58 -14.55 -38.74 -20.04
CA PRO A 58 -15.49 -37.85 -19.36
C PRO A 58 -15.16 -37.63 -17.88
N LEU A 59 -14.55 -38.62 -17.21
CA LEU A 59 -14.09 -38.46 -15.83
C LEU A 59 -12.92 -37.49 -15.73
N ALA A 60 -11.94 -37.61 -16.64
CA ALA A 60 -10.83 -36.68 -16.73
C ALA A 60 -11.29 -35.25 -17.09
N ALA A 61 -12.28 -35.12 -17.97
CA ALA A 61 -12.87 -33.82 -18.30
C ALA A 61 -13.56 -33.17 -17.09
N LYS A 62 -14.35 -33.95 -16.33
CA LYS A 62 -14.98 -33.47 -15.08
C LYS A 62 -13.95 -33.11 -14.02
N ALA A 63 -12.89 -33.91 -13.86
CA ALA A 63 -11.81 -33.61 -12.92
C ALA A 63 -11.15 -32.27 -13.24
N LYS A 64 -10.81 -32.03 -14.52
CA LYS A 64 -10.26 -30.74 -14.96
C LYS A 64 -11.22 -29.57 -14.69
N GLN A 65 -12.51 -29.73 -15.00
CA GLN A 65 -13.51 -28.69 -14.72
C GLN A 65 -13.61 -28.35 -13.23
N LEU A 66 -13.56 -29.36 -12.35
CA LEU A 66 -13.57 -29.14 -10.91
C LEU A 66 -12.28 -28.48 -10.42
N GLU A 67 -11.12 -28.90 -10.93
CA GLU A 67 -9.84 -28.27 -10.59
C GLU A 67 -9.80 -26.81 -11.05
N ASP A 68 -10.26 -26.51 -12.27
CA ASP A 68 -10.29 -25.15 -12.79
C ASP A 68 -11.28 -24.27 -12.01
N ALA A 69 -12.45 -24.82 -11.66
CA ALA A 69 -13.40 -24.14 -10.80
C ALA A 69 -12.82 -23.87 -9.40
N GLN A 70 -12.19 -24.87 -8.77
CA GLN A 70 -11.56 -24.71 -7.46
C GLN A 70 -10.42 -23.70 -7.47
N LYS A 71 -9.57 -23.71 -8.51
CA LYS A 71 -8.51 -22.70 -8.68
C LYS A 71 -9.12 -21.30 -8.78
N SER A 72 -10.17 -21.14 -9.57
CA SER A 72 -10.85 -19.84 -9.70
C SER A 72 -11.52 -19.37 -8.39
N GLU A 73 -12.08 -20.29 -7.61
CA GLU A 73 -12.63 -19.98 -6.29
C GLU A 73 -11.55 -19.63 -5.28
N GLN A 74 -10.42 -20.35 -5.30
CA GLN A 74 -9.26 -20.06 -4.45
C GLN A 74 -8.68 -18.69 -4.76
N GLU A 75 -8.44 -18.37 -6.04
CA GLU A 75 -7.97 -17.05 -6.46
C GLU A 75 -8.91 -15.96 -5.96
N ARG A 76 -10.21 -16.11 -6.19
CA ARG A 76 -11.23 -15.17 -5.71
C ARG A 76 -11.28 -15.03 -4.18
N LEU A 77 -11.08 -16.12 -3.44
CA LEU A 77 -11.02 -16.08 -1.97
C LEU A 77 -9.74 -15.40 -1.48
N THR A 78 -8.61 -15.66 -2.13
CA THR A 78 -7.34 -14.98 -1.80
C THR A 78 -7.42 -13.48 -2.06
N GLU A 79 -8.00 -13.05 -3.17
CA GLU A 79 -8.24 -11.62 -3.45
C GLU A 79 -9.18 -10.97 -2.44
N GLN A 80 -10.22 -11.69 -2.00
CA GLN A 80 -11.12 -11.18 -0.95
C GLN A 80 -10.43 -11.06 0.39
N LEU A 81 -9.59 -12.04 0.73
CA LEU A 81 -8.84 -12.06 1.98
C LEU A 81 -7.81 -10.93 2.01
N THR A 82 -7.00 -10.77 0.96
CA THR A 82 -6.03 -9.67 0.86
C THR A 82 -6.73 -8.31 0.90
N ALA A 83 -7.85 -8.14 0.19
CA ALA A 83 -8.63 -6.91 0.25
C ALA A 83 -9.25 -6.66 1.63
N ALA A 84 -9.63 -7.71 2.37
CA ALA A 84 -10.13 -7.59 3.73
C ALA A 84 -9.01 -7.20 4.71
N GLU A 85 -7.84 -7.82 4.60
CA GLU A 85 -6.65 -7.49 5.38
C GLU A 85 -6.19 -6.06 5.15
N GLU A 86 -6.15 -5.60 3.91
CA GLU A 86 -5.81 -4.21 3.59
C GLU A 86 -6.79 -3.21 4.21
N ARG A 87 -8.09 -3.51 4.17
CA ARG A 87 -9.12 -2.67 4.78
C ARG A 87 -8.97 -2.64 6.30
N ALA A 88 -8.74 -3.79 6.92
CA ALA A 88 -8.51 -3.90 8.35
C ALA A 88 -7.26 -3.12 8.78
N ALA A 89 -6.14 -3.30 8.08
CA ALA A 89 -4.90 -2.59 8.34
C ALA A 89 -5.06 -1.07 8.20
N LYS A 90 -5.80 -0.61 7.18
CA LYS A 90 -6.14 0.83 7.01
C LYS A 90 -6.98 1.34 8.17
N ALA A 91 -8.02 0.61 8.57
CA ALA A 91 -8.90 1.00 9.68
C ALA A 91 -8.12 1.10 11.01
N VAL A 92 -7.25 0.14 11.30
CA VAL A 92 -6.39 0.15 12.49
C VAL A 92 -5.45 1.37 12.46
N ARG A 93 -4.77 1.63 11.34
CA ARG A 93 -3.89 2.80 11.20
C ARG A 93 -4.64 4.10 11.44
N THR A 94 -5.82 4.27 10.86
CA THR A 94 -6.67 5.46 11.07
C THR A 94 -7.13 5.59 12.53
N ALA A 95 -7.47 4.48 13.17
CA ALA A 95 -7.86 4.46 14.59
C ALA A 95 -6.70 4.89 15.50
N VAL A 96 -5.48 4.40 15.24
CA VAL A 96 -4.29 4.83 16.00
C VAL A 96 -3.96 6.30 15.71
N ALA A 97 -3.95 6.73 14.45
CA ALA A 97 -3.69 8.12 14.08
C ALA A 97 -4.66 9.08 14.79
N SER A 98 -5.97 8.80 14.70
CA SER A 98 -6.98 9.62 15.38
C SER A 98 -6.83 9.60 16.91
N LYS A 99 -6.39 8.48 17.49
CA LYS A 99 -6.08 8.41 18.92
C LYS A 99 -4.88 9.26 19.29
N VAL A 100 -3.82 9.24 18.48
CA VAL A 100 -2.62 10.07 18.66
C VAL A 100 -2.99 11.55 18.54
N GLU A 101 -3.71 11.94 17.49
CA GLU A 101 -4.22 13.31 17.30
C GLU A 101 -5.07 13.77 18.47
N ALA A 102 -5.99 12.91 18.95
CA ALA A 102 -6.83 13.23 20.11
C ALA A 102 -6.00 13.49 21.37
N LEU A 103 -4.96 12.69 21.63
CA LEU A 103 -4.06 12.89 22.76
C LEU A 103 -3.15 14.11 22.59
N ALA A 104 -2.67 14.35 21.36
CA ALA A 104 -1.81 15.48 21.02
C ALA A 104 -2.56 16.83 21.03
N SER A 105 -3.88 16.83 20.81
CA SER A 105 -4.71 18.05 20.73
C SER A 105 -4.59 19.02 21.91
N ALA A 106 -4.24 18.51 23.10
CA ALA A 106 -4.06 19.32 24.30
C ALA A 106 -2.72 20.08 24.31
N GLU A 107 -1.64 19.45 23.83
CA GLU A 107 -0.27 19.92 24.07
C GLU A 107 0.46 20.38 22.80
N PHE A 108 0.03 19.92 21.62
CA PHE A 108 0.66 20.25 20.34
C PHE A 108 -0.06 21.43 19.66
N ALA A 109 0.70 22.24 18.94
CA ALA A 109 0.16 23.29 18.08
C ALA A 109 -0.57 22.70 16.86
N ASP A 110 -0.02 21.62 16.30
CA ASP A 110 -0.62 20.82 15.23
C ASP A 110 -0.62 19.33 15.64
N PRO A 111 -1.79 18.72 15.89
CA PRO A 111 -1.90 17.31 16.25
C PRO A 111 -1.53 16.34 15.10
N GLU A 112 -1.68 16.75 13.84
CA GLU A 112 -1.36 15.89 12.68
C GLU A 112 0.17 15.69 12.55
N ASP A 113 0.96 16.73 12.84
CA ASP A 113 2.42 16.66 12.89
C ASP A 113 2.91 15.61 13.90
N ALA A 114 2.21 15.48 15.03
CA ALA A 114 2.52 14.48 16.04
C ALA A 114 2.23 13.06 15.52
N ALA A 115 1.10 12.84 14.87
CA ALA A 115 0.75 11.55 14.28
C ALA A 115 1.72 11.15 13.15
N GLY A 116 2.18 12.10 12.35
CA GLY A 116 3.18 11.85 11.29
C GLY A 116 4.60 11.57 11.79
N ALA A 117 4.92 11.94 13.03
CA ALA A 117 6.26 11.78 13.60
C ALA A 117 6.46 10.48 14.41
N LEU A 118 5.37 9.77 14.73
CA LEU A 118 5.39 8.53 15.51
C LEU A 118 5.17 7.30 14.63
N ASP A 119 5.70 6.15 15.05
CA ASP A 119 5.43 4.87 14.39
C ASP A 119 4.09 4.29 14.88
N LEU A 120 3.03 4.52 14.11
CA LEU A 120 1.67 4.10 14.48
C LEU A 120 1.52 2.58 14.66
N ALA A 121 2.35 1.77 14.01
CA ALA A 121 2.27 0.32 14.12
C ALA A 121 2.78 -0.20 15.47
N ALA A 122 3.65 0.55 16.15
CA ALA A 122 4.23 0.16 17.42
C ALA A 122 3.25 0.22 18.61
N TYR A 123 2.11 0.90 18.44
CA TYR A 123 1.13 1.12 19.52
C TYR A 123 -0.08 0.19 19.45
N VAL A 124 -0.01 -0.87 18.65
CA VAL A 124 -1.07 -1.87 18.53
C VAL A 124 -0.50 -3.23 18.86
N ASP A 125 -1.13 -3.93 19.80
CA ASP A 125 -0.74 -5.30 20.14
C ASP A 125 -1.35 -6.33 19.16
N GLU A 126 -1.03 -7.61 19.39
CA GLU A 126 -1.53 -8.72 18.58
C GLU A 126 -3.06 -8.86 18.61
N ASP A 127 -3.71 -8.37 19.68
CA ASP A 127 -5.16 -8.38 19.87
C ASP A 127 -5.84 -7.15 19.24
N GLY A 128 -5.08 -6.20 18.70
CA GLY A 128 -5.61 -4.97 18.10
C GLY A 128 -5.93 -3.86 19.11
N VAL A 129 -5.46 -3.98 20.34
CA VAL A 129 -5.65 -2.98 21.40
C VAL A 129 -4.59 -1.89 21.27
N ILE A 130 -5.04 -0.63 21.38
CA ILE A 130 -4.17 0.54 21.23
C ILE A 130 -3.53 0.89 22.58
N ASP A 131 -2.20 0.84 22.67
CA ASP A 131 -1.42 1.27 23.83
C ASP A 131 -1.44 2.80 23.98
N SER A 132 -2.49 3.29 24.63
CA SER A 132 -2.70 4.72 24.87
C SER A 132 -1.64 5.32 25.81
N ASP A 133 -1.05 4.53 26.70
CA ASP A 133 -0.08 5.04 27.67
C ASP A 133 1.32 5.11 27.06
N GLY A 134 1.67 4.17 26.17
CA GLY A 134 2.81 4.28 25.26
C GLY A 134 2.75 5.56 24.42
N ILE A 135 1.62 5.81 23.76
CA ILE A 135 1.42 7.01 22.94
C ILE A 135 1.68 8.29 23.76
N LYS A 136 1.11 8.42 24.97
CA LYS A 136 1.33 9.61 25.81
C LYS A 136 2.80 9.80 26.17
N ARG A 137 3.50 8.72 26.49
CA ARG A 137 4.93 8.77 26.85
C ARG A 137 5.77 9.31 25.68
N ASP A 138 5.51 8.78 24.49
CA ASP A 138 6.29 9.10 23.30
C ASP A 138 5.93 10.49 22.76
N LEU A 139 4.68 10.93 22.90
CA LEU A 139 4.28 12.32 22.65
C LEU A 139 5.00 13.29 23.59
N ALA A 140 5.11 12.98 24.88
CA ALA A 140 5.84 13.81 25.83
C ALA A 140 7.35 13.85 25.53
N GLU A 141 7.94 12.75 25.08
CA GLU A 141 9.32 12.71 24.61
C GLU A 141 9.51 13.51 23.31
N LEU A 142 8.54 13.43 22.40
CA LEU A 142 8.55 14.18 21.15
C LEU A 142 8.55 15.69 21.41
N LEU A 143 7.75 16.19 22.35
CA LEU A 143 7.75 17.61 22.74
C LEU A 143 9.06 18.04 23.38
N LYS A 144 9.70 17.18 24.19
CA LYS A 144 11.03 17.48 24.74
C LYS A 144 12.07 17.65 23.63
N ARG A 145 12.00 16.82 22.59
CA ARG A 145 12.90 16.90 21.42
C ARG A 145 12.56 18.06 20.49
N LYS A 146 11.25 18.37 20.35
CA LYS A 146 10.72 19.38 19.43
C LYS A 146 9.84 20.38 20.20
N PRO A 147 10.43 21.26 21.03
CA PRO A 147 9.66 22.17 21.88
C PRO A 147 8.85 23.21 21.10
N HIS A 148 9.24 23.49 19.85
CA HIS A 148 8.52 24.42 18.97
C HIS A 148 7.20 23.84 18.42
N TRP A 149 6.96 22.54 18.59
CA TRP A 149 5.69 21.89 18.25
C TRP A 149 4.66 22.02 19.37
N ALA A 150 5.09 22.42 20.57
CA ALA A 150 4.18 22.66 21.67
C ALA A 150 3.24 23.82 21.33
N LYS A 151 1.99 23.68 21.75
CA LYS A 151 1.01 24.75 21.69
C LYS A 151 1.56 25.95 22.47
N PRO A 152 1.53 27.17 21.90
CA PRO A 152 1.92 28.36 22.64
C PRO A 152 1.08 28.44 23.92
N SER A 153 1.73 28.47 25.09
CA SER A 153 1.03 28.81 26.32
C SER A 153 0.33 30.13 26.10
N ASP A 154 -0.98 30.17 26.30
CA ASP A 154 -1.89 31.28 26.01
C ASP A 154 -1.31 32.63 26.46
N SER A 155 -0.48 33.25 25.62
CA SER A 155 -0.23 34.69 25.69
C SER A 155 -1.48 35.25 25.01
N GLY A 156 -2.49 35.54 25.83
CA GLY A 156 -3.80 36.02 25.38
C GLY A 156 -3.71 37.12 24.30
N PRO A 157 -4.82 37.44 23.62
CA PRO A 157 -4.83 38.20 22.36
C PRO A 157 -3.77 39.28 22.37
N ARG A 158 -2.73 39.13 21.53
CA ARG A 158 -1.60 40.06 21.47
C ARG A 158 -2.21 41.44 21.27
N ARG A 159 -2.32 42.20 22.36
CA ARG A 159 -2.85 43.54 22.30
C ARG A 159 -1.92 44.27 21.35
N PRO A 160 -2.42 44.91 20.28
CA PRO A 160 -1.60 45.80 19.49
C PRO A 160 -0.88 46.71 20.47
N ALA A 161 0.45 46.76 20.38
CA ALA A 161 1.20 47.67 21.23
C ALA A 161 0.58 49.07 21.02
N PRO A 162 0.19 49.79 22.09
CA PRO A 162 -0.39 51.11 21.95
C PRO A 162 0.55 51.96 21.10
N ASP A 163 0.08 52.37 19.92
CA ASP A 163 0.86 53.23 19.07
C ASP A 163 1.01 54.58 19.79
N ARG A 164 2.24 54.90 20.17
CA ARG A 164 2.56 56.14 20.91
C ARG A 164 2.23 57.40 20.09
N THR A 165 2.05 57.25 18.78
CA THR A 165 1.64 58.33 17.88
C THR A 165 0.11 58.48 17.80
N GLN A 166 -0.65 57.43 18.12
CA GLN A 166 -2.11 57.47 18.25
C GLN A 166 -2.52 57.72 19.71
N GLY A 167 -2.44 58.97 20.15
CA GLY A 167 -2.97 59.37 21.46
C GLY A 167 -2.19 60.47 22.16
N SER A 168 -0.95 60.74 21.74
CA SER A 168 -0.13 61.81 22.32
C SER A 168 -0.61 63.23 21.98
N SER A 169 -1.50 63.41 21.00
CA SER A 169 -2.02 64.72 20.61
C SER A 169 -3.29 65.15 21.34
N GLY A 170 -3.88 64.29 22.19
CA GLY A 170 -5.20 64.52 22.77
C GLY A 170 -5.25 65.15 24.17
N ASN A 171 -4.11 65.48 24.79
CA ASN A 171 -4.06 65.93 26.19
C ASN A 171 -3.80 67.44 26.38
N GLY A 172 -3.73 68.22 25.28
CA GLY A 172 -3.49 69.66 25.36
C GLY A 172 -4.73 70.52 25.59
N ASN A 173 -5.91 70.09 25.10
CA ASN A 173 -7.11 70.93 25.04
C ASN A 173 -8.40 70.16 25.39
N ARG A 174 -8.40 69.33 26.45
CA ARG A 174 -9.68 68.86 26.99
C ARG A 174 -10.27 69.99 27.84
N SER A 175 -11.39 70.54 27.40
CA SER A 175 -12.31 71.24 28.30
C SER A 175 -12.57 70.36 29.52
N SER A 176 -12.58 70.96 30.72
CA SER A 176 -12.85 70.24 31.97
C SER A 176 -14.10 69.39 31.82
N SER A 177 -14.05 68.13 32.26
CA SER A 177 -15.20 67.23 32.28
C SER A 177 -16.12 67.49 33.47
N ASP A 178 -15.81 68.48 34.31
CA ASP A 178 -16.69 68.94 35.37
C ASP A 178 -17.80 69.83 34.76
N PRO A 179 -19.08 69.46 34.87
CA PRO A 179 -20.19 70.29 34.40
C PRO A 179 -20.19 71.71 34.99
N GLY A 180 -19.65 71.90 36.20
CA GLY A 180 -19.49 73.23 36.82
C GLY A 180 -18.54 74.13 36.04
N ASP A 181 -17.39 73.61 35.63
CA ASP A 181 -16.38 74.35 34.86
C ASP A 181 -16.85 74.66 33.43
N ILE A 182 -17.60 73.72 32.82
CA ILE A 182 -18.21 73.92 31.50
C ILE A 182 -19.23 75.07 31.56
N PHE A 183 -20.09 75.07 32.58
CA PHE A 183 -21.08 76.13 32.77
C PHE A 183 -20.44 77.47 33.08
N ALA A 184 -19.41 77.50 33.94
CA ALA A 184 -18.67 78.72 34.26
C ALA A 184 -17.97 79.30 33.01
N GLY A 185 -17.37 78.46 32.17
CA GLY A 185 -16.78 78.86 30.89
C GLY A 185 -17.81 79.45 29.93
N LEU A 186 -18.99 78.82 29.82
CA LEU A 186 -20.09 79.32 28.99
C LEU A 186 -20.62 80.68 29.47
N MET A 187 -20.78 80.86 30.78
CA MET A 187 -21.23 82.13 31.38
C MET A 187 -20.18 83.24 31.19
N GLN A 188 -18.89 82.93 31.34
CA GLN A 188 -17.82 83.89 31.07
C GLN A 188 -17.77 84.32 29.60
N GLN A 189 -18.05 83.41 28.68
CA GLN A 189 -18.11 83.74 27.25
C GLN A 189 -19.32 84.63 26.92
N ALA A 190 -20.47 84.38 27.54
CA ALA A 190 -21.66 85.23 27.40
C ALA A 190 -21.47 86.64 27.98
N LEU A 191 -20.68 86.76 29.07
CA LEU A 191 -20.39 88.05 29.71
C LEU A 191 -19.28 88.86 29.02
N LYS A 192 -18.38 88.20 28.28
CA LYS A 192 -17.30 88.84 27.51
C LYS A 192 -17.70 89.20 26.06
N GLY A 193 -18.94 88.91 25.68
CA GLY A 193 -19.51 89.28 24.38
C GLY A 193 -20.13 90.68 24.37
N HIS A 194 -19.30 91.72 24.46
CA HIS A 194 -19.46 93.05 23.85
C HIS A 194 -18.14 93.83 23.92
#